data_AF-A0A1V5XWS8-F1
#
_entry.id   AF-A0A1V5XWS8-F1
#
_cell.length_a   1.000
_cell.length_b   1.000
_cell.length_c   1.000
_cell.angle_alpha   90.00
_cell.angle_beta   90.00
_cell.angle_gamma   90.00
#
_symmetry.space_group_name_H-M   'P 1'
#
loop_
_entity.id
_entity.type
_entity.pdbx_description
1 polymer ?
#
loop_
_entity_poly.entity_id
_entity_poly.type
_entity_poly.pdbx_seq_one_letter_code
_entity_poly.pdbx_strand_id
1 'polypeptide(L)'
;MALARHLKAKGEARGREMFLVCLDNIEPDRLLNLGVQAAVSTACPRVALDDAAKYAVPILTPPEFEVLLGERRWEDYRFDEIES
;
A
#
# COMPACT_ATOMS: atom_id res chain seq x y z
N MET A 1 8.27 -9.00 -4.91
CA MET A 1 6.98 -9.46 -5.49
C MET A 1 6.16 -10.38 -4.59
N ALA A 2 6.75 -11.20 -3.70
CA ALA A 2 5.98 -12.09 -2.82
C ALA A 2 5.02 -11.32 -1.89
N LEU A 3 5.49 -10.23 -1.27
CA LEU A 3 4.70 -9.38 -0.38
C LEU A 3 3.45 -8.79 -1.07
N ALA A 4 3.62 -8.19 -2.26
CA ALA A 4 2.50 -7.60 -3.00
C ALA A 4 1.39 -8.61 -3.32
N ARG A 5 1.76 -9.84 -3.71
CA ARG A 5 0.80 -10.93 -3.94
C ARG A 5 0.07 -11.35 -2.66
N HIS A 6 0.78 -11.40 -1.54
CA HIS A 6 0.21 -11.72 -0.24
C HIS A 6 -0.82 -10.68 0.21
N LEU A 7 -0.49 -9.39 0.10
CA LEU A 7 -1.40 -8.31 0.45
C LEU A 7 -2.63 -8.28 -0.46
N LYS A 8 -2.46 -8.55 -1.76
CA LYS A 8 -3.59 -8.70 -2.70
C LYS A 8 -4.53 -9.80 -2.23
N ALA A 9 -4.02 -11.00 -1.93
CA ALA A 9 -4.83 -12.13 -1.48
C ALA A 9 -5.58 -11.80 -0.18
N LYS A 10 -4.93 -11.10 0.78
CA LYS A 10 -5.57 -10.63 2.00
C LYS A 10 -6.73 -9.66 1.72
N GLY A 11 -6.51 -8.67 0.86
CA GLY A 11 -7.54 -7.70 0.51
C GLY A 11 -8.74 -8.35 -0.17
N GLU A 12 -8.49 -9.25 -1.12
CA GLU A 12 -9.54 -10.01 -1.83
C GLU A 12 -10.34 -10.91 -0.88
N ALA A 13 -9.68 -11.56 0.08
CA ALA A 13 -10.35 -12.37 1.11
C ALA A 13 -11.29 -11.54 2.00
N ARG A 14 -11.11 -10.21 2.05
CA ARG A 14 -11.98 -9.26 2.76
C ARG A 14 -12.94 -8.52 1.82
N GLY A 15 -13.11 -8.99 0.59
CA GLY A 15 -14.06 -8.43 -0.38
C GLY A 15 -13.61 -7.13 -1.05
N ARG A 16 -12.30 -6.82 -1.04
CA ARG A 16 -11.74 -5.66 -1.75
C ARG A 16 -11.29 -6.07 -3.14
N GLU A 17 -11.60 -5.23 -4.14
CA GLU A 17 -11.03 -5.38 -5.48
C GLU A 17 -9.59 -4.87 -5.47
N MET A 18 -8.65 -5.71 -5.89
CA MET A 18 -7.22 -5.40 -5.88
C MET A 18 -6.55 -5.88 -7.15
N PHE A 19 -5.61 -5.09 -7.66
CA PHE A 19 -4.75 -5.46 -8.77
C PHE A 19 -3.30 -5.06 -8.49
N LEU A 20 -2.36 -5.77 -9.10
CA LEU A 20 -0.93 -5.49 -8.96
C LEU A 20 -0.50 -4.48 -10.00
N VAL A 21 0.20 -3.45 -9.55
CA VAL A 21 0.81 -2.44 -10.42
C VAL A 21 2.32 -2.52 -10.23
N CYS A 22 3.05 -2.68 -11.33
CA CYS A 22 4.51 -2.67 -11.33
C CYS A 22 4.97 -1.43 -12.08
N LEU A 23 5.71 -0.55 -11.41
CA LEU A 23 6.26 0.69 -11.95
C LEU A 23 7.71 0.82 -11.51
N ASP A 24 8.58 1.32 -12.38
CA ASP A 24 9.95 1.66 -12.00
C ASP A 24 9.99 2.97 -11.20
N ASN A 25 9.22 3.97 -11.64
CA ASN A 25 9.09 5.26 -10.95
C ASN A 25 7.64 5.47 -10.50
N ILE A 26 7.47 5.74 -9.19
CA ILE A 26 6.18 6.03 -8.60
C ILE A 26 5.97 7.55 -8.62
N GLU A 27 5.02 7.99 -9.44
CA GLU A 27 4.65 9.40 -9.61
C GLU A 27 3.14 9.57 -9.40
N PRO A 28 2.67 10.68 -8.81
CA PRO A 28 1.25 10.90 -8.52
C PRO A 28 0.33 10.75 -9.73
N ASP A 29 0.73 11.29 -10.88
CA ASP A 29 -0.05 11.30 -12.12
C ASP A 29 -0.32 9.89 -12.66
N ARG A 30 0.58 8.93 -12.38
CA ARG A 30 0.42 7.54 -12.83
C ARG A 30 -0.64 6.79 -12.04
N LEU A 31 -0.84 7.15 -10.76
CA LEU A 31 -1.83 6.53 -9.88
C LEU A 31 -3.22 7.12 -10.07
N LEU A 32 -3.31 8.41 -10.42
CA LEU A 32 -4.57 9.11 -10.72
C LEU A 32 -5.39 8.43 -11.82
N ASN A 33 -4.73 7.94 -12.88
CA ASN A 33 -5.40 7.31 -14.03
C ASN A 33 -5.89 5.87 -13.76
N LEU A 34 -5.55 5.27 -12.61
CA LEU A 34 -5.92 3.90 -12.29
C LEU A 34 -7.34 3.77 -11.72
N GLY A 35 -7.97 4.88 -11.32
CA GLY A 35 -9.33 4.89 -10.76
C GLY A 35 -9.45 4.16 -9.41
N VAL A 36 -8.34 3.95 -8.70
CA VAL A 36 -8.33 3.29 -7.38
C VAL A 36 -8.76 4.25 -6.28
N GLN A 37 -9.32 3.72 -5.20
CA GLN A 37 -9.69 4.51 -4.01
C GLN A 37 -8.55 4.62 -2.99
N ALA A 38 -7.58 3.69 -3.04
CA ALA A 38 -6.40 3.65 -2.20
C ALA A 38 -5.32 2.80 -2.89
N ALA A 39 -4.06 3.03 -2.54
CA ALA A 39 -2.94 2.20 -2.99
C ALA A 39 -2.17 1.66 -1.78
N VAL A 40 -1.53 0.49 -1.94
CA VAL A 40 -0.59 -0.06 -0.95
C VAL A 40 0.78 -0.12 -1.60
N SER A 41 1.74 0.63 -1.07
CA SER A 41 3.12 0.64 -1.58
C SER A 41 3.89 -0.51 -0.95
N THR A 42 4.37 -1.45 -1.78
CA THR A 42 5.37 -2.46 -1.36
C THR A 42 6.77 -2.12 -1.90
N ALA A 43 6.97 -0.87 -2.30
CA ALA A 43 8.23 -0.35 -2.83
C ALA A 43 8.98 0.35 -1.69
N CYS A 44 9.53 1.55 -1.92
CA CYS A 44 10.18 2.31 -0.86
C CYS A 44 9.12 2.84 0.13
N PRO A 45 9.25 2.59 1.45
CA PRO A 45 8.30 3.07 2.47
C PRO A 45 8.19 4.60 2.48
N ARG A 46 9.26 5.30 2.08
CA ARG A 46 9.28 6.77 1.95
C ARG A 46 8.22 7.31 1.00
N VAL A 47 7.78 6.53 0.01
CA VAL A 47 6.73 6.98 -0.92
C VAL A 47 5.38 7.13 -0.20
N ALA A 48 5.06 6.19 0.69
CA ALA A 48 3.84 6.23 1.48
C ALA A 48 3.95 7.20 2.67
N LEU A 49 5.16 7.45 3.19
CA LEU A 49 5.38 8.27 4.37
C LEU A 49 5.70 9.75 4.04
N ASP A 50 6.66 10.01 3.15
CA ASP A 50 7.13 11.37 2.82
C ASP A 50 6.27 12.01 1.73
N ASP A 51 5.86 11.23 0.73
CA ASP A 51 5.20 11.73 -0.48
C ASP A 51 3.67 11.53 -0.46
N ALA A 52 3.09 10.99 0.62
CA ALA A 52 1.65 10.72 0.73
C ALA A 52 0.79 11.94 0.36
N ALA A 53 1.18 13.15 0.76
CA ALA A 53 0.45 14.39 0.50
C ALA A 53 0.40 14.77 -1.00
N LYS A 54 1.26 14.20 -1.85
CA LYS A 54 1.28 14.47 -3.29
C LYS A 54 0.26 13.63 -4.05
N TYR A 55 -0.26 12.56 -3.45
CA TYR A 55 -1.21 11.66 -4.09
C TYR A 55 -2.65 12.08 -3.80
N ALA A 56 -3.51 12.00 -4.81
CA ALA A 56 -4.94 12.29 -4.66
C ALA A 56 -5.70 11.22 -3.87
N VAL A 57 -5.11 10.03 -3.75
CA VAL A 57 -5.66 8.88 -3.03
C VAL A 57 -4.69 8.45 -1.93
N PRO A 58 -5.17 7.93 -0.80
CA PRO A 58 -4.29 7.49 0.27
C PRO A 58 -3.38 6.35 -0.22
N ILE A 59 -2.09 6.50 0.05
CA ILE A 59 -1.09 5.44 -0.13
C ILE A 59 -0.70 4.92 1.23
N LEU A 60 -0.94 3.63 1.44
CA LEU A 60 -0.67 2.93 2.68
C LEU A 60 0.62 2.13 2.55
N THR A 61 1.32 1.98 3.66
CA THR A 61 2.33 0.96 3.85
C THR A 61 1.67 -0.41 4.12
N PRO A 62 2.40 -1.53 3.97
CA PRO A 62 1.92 -2.85 4.36
C PRO A 62 1.38 -2.93 5.80
N PRO A 63 2.07 -2.43 6.85
CA PRO A 63 1.53 -2.47 8.21
C PRO A 63 0.26 -1.62 8.38
N GLU A 64 0.16 -0.45 7.74
CA GLU A 64 -1.09 0.35 7.76
C GLU A 64 -2.25 -0.40 7.10
N PHE A 65 -1.97 -1.12 6.01
CA PHE A 65 -2.99 -1.96 5.36
C PHE A 65 -3.43 -3.11 6.26
N GLU A 66 -2.51 -3.76 6.99
CA GLU A 66 -2.88 -4.78 7.99
C GLU A 66 -3.76 -4.24 9.11
N VAL A 67 -3.50 -3.00 9.56
CA VAL A 67 -4.37 -2.33 10.53
C VAL A 67 -5.75 -2.05 9.94
N LEU A 68 -5.80 -1.57 8.70
CA LEU A 68 -7.05 -1.32 7.98
C LEU A 68 -7.87 -2.60 7.76
N LEU A 69 -7.21 -3.75 7.61
CA LEU A 69 -7.85 -5.06 7.57
C LEU A 69 -8.19 -5.62 8.96
N GLY A 70 -7.83 -4.95 10.05
CA GLY A 70 -8.07 -5.42 11.42
C GLY A 70 -7.22 -6.63 11.81
N GLU A 71 -6.13 -6.92 11.09
CA GLU A 71 -5.18 -7.99 11.41
C GLU A 71 -4.10 -7.54 12.38
N ARG A 72 -3.93 -6.22 12.50
CA ARG A 72 -3.01 -5.56 13.41
C ARG A 72 -3.77 -4.46 14.16
N ARG A 73 -3.50 -4.29 15.45
CA ARG A 73 -4.01 -3.14 16.21
C ARG A 73 -3.10 -1.95 16.01
N TRP A 74 -3.66 -0.74 16.09
CA TRP A 74 -2.87 0.49 15.99
C TRP A 74 -1.79 0.59 17.08
N GLU A 75 -2.05 0.04 18.26
CA GLU A 75 -1.09 -0.07 19.36
C GLU A 75 0.17 -0.88 19.00
N ASP A 76 0.05 -1.81 18.05
CA ASP A 76 1.11 -2.71 17.58
C ASP A 76 1.69 -2.24 16.24
N TYR A 77 1.46 -0.96 15.89
CA TYR A 77 1.98 -0.34 14.69
C TYR A 77 3.52 -0.35 14.68
N ARG A 78 4.09 -0.77 13.56
CA ARG A 78 5.53 -0.73 13.31
C ARG A 78 5.78 0.01 12.01
N PHE A 79 6.87 0.77 11.96
CA PHE A 79 7.31 1.38 10.71
C PHE A 79 7.65 0.29 9.70
N ASP A 80 7.30 0.56 8.44
CA ASP A 80 7.65 -0.31 7.33
C ASP A 80 9.16 -0.18 7.06
N GLU A 81 9.91 -1.22 7.46
CA GLU A 81 11.35 -1.32 7.29
C GLU A 81 11.66 -2.40 6.25
N ILE A 82 12.47 -2.07 5.25
CA ILE A 82 13.01 -3.07 4.32
C ILE A 82 14.31 -3.58 4.93
N GLU A 83 14.26 -4.77 5.54
CA GLU A 83 15.48 -5.50 5.89
C GLU A 83 16.14 -6.00 4.60
N SER A 84 17.40 -5.60 4.41
CA SER A 84 18.25 -5.95 3.27
C SER A 84 18.83 -7.36 3.35
#